data_AF-J1Q6C4-F1
#
_entry.id   AF-J1Q6C4-F1
#
_cell.length_a   1.000
_cell.length_b   1.000
_cell.length_c   1.000
_cell.angle_alpha   90.00
_cell.angle_beta   90.00
_cell.angle_gamma   90.00
#
_symmetry.space_group_name_H-M   'P 1'
#
loop_
_entity.id
_entity.type
_entity.pdbx_description
1 polymer ?
#
loop_
_entity_poly.entity_id
_entity_poly.type
_entity_poly.pdbx_seq_one_letter_code
_entity_poly.pdbx_strand_id
1 'polypeptide(L)'
;MLGRTSCIALLAWALQQPAQAATLGPVDANTTLWRLALAARPDEQVTMPQVIYALWQHNPAAFRDQNLHYLLKGAQLKVPSREQMLATPAEQAHQWYYGELAKQQLPTRLAAAQPAKSESVATAPESEAVVAVPQPIRPAAQPAKPVATTPRPAPSPAVTPAQAPQVASSTSRLQQELGFEQRFFASRGLAAAERSQQLLSYRALWSYEDASRKHQLNLEPYLRWHRADSDSNLVDLQQAYWRYIGDGWEFKAGIDTLFWGVTESQHLVDVLNQSDLVAGVELEAKLGQPMLQLRRSGTAGTLDLFVLPYFRERLFPSPQGRLSPPLPVNHDLAWYESSSGKHNLDFALRYSQRFAGLDLGLSFFSGNNREPVLVPTANAGLRPLYYQMEQYGLDLSWVQGDWLWKLESIYRRSGPFDYVAATGGFEYTRVGVFGQSWDLGWIAEYQYDSRGKAATLPGQNDLFFGWRLALNDIAGTEFLFGVLQDLDQRQSRSIKLEGALRLTDSLRLSLNGWLFQSNNPQDALFWLRRDDYLALQLTYFF
;
A
#
# COMPACT_ATOMS: atom_id res chain seq x y z
N MET A 1 -66.97 -4.89 16.63
CA MET A 1 -66.36 -4.32 15.40
C MET A 1 -65.79 -2.96 15.78
N LEU A 2 -64.46 -2.87 15.88
CA LEU A 2 -63.74 -1.67 16.30
C LEU A 2 -63.60 -0.69 15.13
N GLY A 3 -63.95 0.58 15.37
CA GLY A 3 -63.73 1.70 14.45
C GLY A 3 -62.40 2.39 14.71
N ARG A 4 -61.60 2.49 13.65
CA ARG A 4 -60.46 3.42 13.42
C ARG A 4 -61.00 4.87 13.51
N THR A 5 -60.25 5.94 13.78
CA THR A 5 -58.94 6.35 13.23
C THR A 5 -58.48 7.62 13.97
N SER A 6 -57.16 7.74 14.19
CA SER A 6 -56.49 8.87 14.85
C SER A 6 -56.13 10.02 13.89
N CYS A 7 -56.45 11.25 14.32
CA CYS A 7 -55.56 12.40 14.55
C CYS A 7 -54.37 12.72 13.59
N ILE A 8 -54.43 13.90 12.94
CA ILE A 8 -53.54 15.08 13.10
C ILE A 8 -53.26 15.80 11.75
N ALA A 9 -53.69 17.06 11.73
CA ALA A 9 -53.21 18.14 10.84
C ALA A 9 -52.62 19.26 11.72
N LEU A 10 -51.84 20.17 11.10
CA LEU A 10 -51.10 21.36 11.61
C LEU A 10 -49.58 21.09 11.68
N LEU A 11 -48.63 21.89 11.17
CA LEU A 11 -48.53 23.32 10.81
C LEU A 11 -47.45 23.44 9.69
N ALA A 12 -47.69 24.18 8.61
CA ALA A 12 -47.36 25.61 8.37
C ALA A 12 -45.92 25.91 7.90
N TRP A 13 -45.85 26.29 6.62
CA TRP A 13 -45.05 27.35 5.99
C TRP A 13 -43.71 27.76 6.62
N ALA A 14 -42.63 27.56 5.86
CA ALA A 14 -41.41 28.35 5.93
C ALA A 14 -40.85 28.62 4.50
N LEU A 15 -41.17 29.81 3.99
CA LEU A 15 -40.34 30.72 3.19
C LEU A 15 -39.45 30.13 2.07
N GLN A 16 -39.94 30.26 0.84
CA GLN A 16 -39.10 30.44 -0.35
C GLN A 16 -38.30 31.75 -0.20
N GLN A 17 -36.99 31.64 0.01
CA GLN A 17 -36.07 32.74 -0.26
C GLN A 17 -35.50 32.56 -1.67
N PRO A 18 -35.48 33.59 -2.54
CA PRO A 18 -34.68 33.54 -3.75
C PRO A 18 -33.21 33.51 -3.33
N ALA A 19 -32.48 32.49 -3.79
CA ALA A 19 -31.03 32.38 -3.56
C ALA A 19 -30.34 33.62 -4.15
N GLN A 20 -29.85 34.50 -3.28
CA GLN A 20 -29.00 35.63 -3.67
C GLN A 20 -27.74 35.05 -4.32
N ALA A 21 -27.37 35.54 -5.50
CA ALA A 21 -26.23 35.02 -6.25
C ALA A 21 -24.94 35.19 -5.43
N ALA A 22 -24.43 34.08 -4.87
CA ALA A 22 -23.15 34.08 -4.20
C ALA A 22 -22.05 34.40 -5.22
N THR A 23 -21.07 35.22 -4.81
CA THR A 23 -19.91 35.56 -5.64
C THR A 23 -18.66 34.98 -4.97
N LEU A 24 -17.79 34.34 -5.73
CA LEU A 24 -16.54 33.75 -5.26
C LEU A 24 -15.34 34.57 -5.73
N GLY A 25 -14.48 34.99 -4.81
CA GLY A 25 -13.28 35.76 -5.11
C GLY A 25 -13.04 36.88 -4.10
N PRO A 26 -12.05 37.76 -4.35
CA PRO A 26 -11.18 37.79 -5.53
C PRO A 26 -10.22 36.58 -5.61
N VAL A 27 -10.00 36.07 -6.82
CA VAL A 27 -9.05 34.96 -7.07
C VAL A 27 -7.62 35.39 -6.74
N ASP A 28 -6.96 34.69 -5.80
CA ASP A 28 -5.54 34.89 -5.51
C ASP A 28 -4.64 34.05 -6.44
N ALA A 29 -3.31 34.19 -6.30
CA ALA A 29 -2.35 33.51 -7.17
C ALA A 29 -2.32 31.97 -7.01
N ASN A 30 -2.87 31.45 -5.91
CA ASN A 30 -2.83 30.03 -5.57
C ASN A 30 -4.24 29.38 -5.63
N THR A 31 -5.26 30.14 -6.01
CA THR A 31 -6.65 29.69 -6.10
C THR A 31 -6.88 28.98 -7.41
N THR A 32 -7.21 27.69 -7.32
CA THR A 32 -7.59 26.89 -8.49
C THR A 32 -9.09 26.94 -8.72
N LEU A 33 -9.53 26.75 -9.97
CA LEU A 33 -10.95 26.62 -10.28
C LEU A 33 -11.59 25.47 -9.50
N TRP A 34 -10.87 24.38 -9.28
CA TRP A 34 -11.32 23.26 -8.46
C TRP A 34 -11.65 23.69 -7.02
N ARG A 35 -10.80 24.51 -6.40
CA ARG A 35 -11.04 25.04 -5.05
C ARG A 35 -12.29 25.93 -5.01
N LEU A 36 -12.52 26.74 -6.05
CA LEU A 36 -13.73 27.54 -6.18
C LEU A 36 -14.97 26.68 -6.41
N ALA A 37 -14.86 25.62 -7.21
CA ALA A 37 -15.94 24.66 -7.43
C ALA A 37 -16.30 23.91 -6.15
N LEU A 38 -15.31 23.57 -5.31
CA LEU A 38 -15.56 22.97 -4.00
C LEU A 38 -16.36 23.90 -3.08
N ALA A 39 -16.07 25.21 -3.12
CA ALA A 39 -16.81 26.23 -2.37
C ALA A 39 -18.19 26.54 -2.97
N ALA A 40 -18.37 26.39 -4.28
CA ALA A 40 -19.61 26.62 -5.00
C ALA A 40 -20.61 25.45 -4.93
N ARG A 41 -20.15 24.25 -4.57
CA ARG A 41 -20.95 23.02 -4.68
C ARG A 41 -22.13 23.05 -3.69
N PRO A 42 -23.39 22.99 -4.18
CA PRO A 42 -24.56 23.10 -3.31
C PRO A 42 -24.82 21.83 -2.49
N ASP A 43 -24.54 20.65 -3.05
CA ASP A 43 -24.71 19.33 -2.41
C ASP A 43 -23.99 18.24 -3.21
N GLU A 44 -23.97 17.03 -2.66
CA GLU A 44 -23.25 15.88 -3.24
C GLU A 44 -23.86 15.34 -4.54
N GLN A 45 -25.11 15.68 -4.89
CA GLN A 45 -25.74 15.18 -6.12
C GLN A 45 -25.26 15.93 -7.37
N VAL A 46 -24.75 17.16 -7.22
CA VAL A 46 -24.10 17.88 -8.31
C VAL A 46 -22.65 17.44 -8.38
N THR A 47 -22.24 16.80 -9.46
CA THR A 47 -20.86 16.30 -9.61
C THR A 47 -19.88 17.45 -9.75
N MET A 48 -18.62 17.25 -9.34
CA MET A 48 -17.61 18.31 -9.46
C MET A 48 -17.40 18.81 -10.90
N PRO A 49 -17.37 17.95 -11.94
CA PRO A 49 -17.35 18.40 -13.32
C PRO A 49 -18.54 19.28 -13.70
N GLN A 50 -19.76 19.00 -13.22
CA GLN A 50 -20.92 19.86 -13.45
C GLN A 50 -20.75 21.25 -12.82
N VAL A 51 -20.24 21.32 -11.58
CA VAL A 51 -19.97 22.60 -10.92
C VAL A 51 -18.90 23.40 -11.67
N ILE A 52 -17.80 22.75 -12.06
CA ILE A 52 -16.70 23.36 -12.81
C ILE A 52 -17.17 23.87 -14.17
N TYR A 53 -17.90 23.04 -14.91
CA TYR A 53 -18.47 23.40 -16.20
C TYR A 53 -19.42 24.59 -16.08
N ALA A 54 -20.33 24.57 -15.10
CA ALA A 54 -21.27 25.65 -14.87
C ALA A 54 -20.57 26.96 -14.46
N LEU A 55 -19.55 26.88 -13.60
CA LEU A 55 -18.72 28.04 -13.22
C LEU A 55 -17.98 28.61 -14.42
N TRP A 56 -17.40 27.77 -15.26
CA TRP A 56 -16.72 28.21 -16.48
C TRP A 56 -17.69 28.88 -17.45
N GLN A 57 -18.84 28.26 -17.72
CA GLN A 57 -19.85 28.74 -18.65
C GLN A 57 -20.46 30.08 -18.21
N HIS A 58 -20.65 30.29 -16.90
CA HIS A 58 -21.26 31.52 -16.36
C HIS A 58 -20.23 32.63 -16.09
N ASN A 59 -18.93 32.35 -16.23
CA ASN A 59 -17.86 33.30 -15.99
C ASN A 59 -16.79 33.30 -17.10
N PRO A 60 -17.16 33.44 -18.38
CA PRO A 60 -16.19 33.32 -19.49
C PRO A 60 -15.08 34.38 -19.43
N ALA A 61 -15.35 35.57 -18.87
CA ALA A 61 -14.37 36.64 -18.71
C ALA A 61 -13.32 36.34 -17.62
N ALA A 62 -13.52 35.34 -16.76
CA ALA A 62 -12.56 34.95 -15.73
C ALA A 62 -11.43 34.05 -16.27
N PHE A 63 -11.56 33.54 -17.50
CA PHE A 63 -10.64 32.59 -18.10
C PHE A 63 -9.94 33.19 -19.32
N ARG A 64 -8.61 33.32 -19.24
CA ARG A 64 -7.81 33.78 -20.38
C ARG A 64 -7.90 32.77 -21.52
N ASP A 65 -8.14 33.25 -22.73
CA ASP A 65 -8.27 32.44 -23.95
C ASP A 65 -9.36 31.36 -23.88
N GLN A 66 -10.37 31.56 -23.02
CA GLN A 66 -11.41 30.56 -22.68
C GLN A 66 -10.84 29.23 -22.14
N ASN A 67 -9.57 29.23 -21.73
CA ASN A 67 -8.90 28.06 -21.24
C ASN A 67 -9.18 27.88 -19.74
N LEU A 68 -9.70 26.71 -19.38
CA LEU A 68 -10.07 26.33 -18.02
C LEU A 68 -8.95 26.55 -16.98
N HIS A 69 -7.69 26.41 -17.40
CA HIS A 69 -6.53 26.51 -16.51
C HIS A 69 -6.06 27.93 -16.24
N TYR A 70 -6.37 28.89 -17.13
CA TYR A 70 -5.90 30.26 -17.00
C TYR A 70 -6.94 31.15 -16.32
N LEU A 71 -7.24 30.84 -15.07
CA LEU A 71 -8.09 31.66 -14.23
C LEU A 71 -7.37 32.98 -13.87
N LEU A 72 -8.00 34.11 -14.15
CA LEU A 72 -7.42 35.43 -13.95
C LEU A 72 -7.39 35.83 -12.47
N LYS A 73 -6.21 36.23 -11.98
CA LYS A 73 -6.05 36.80 -10.64
C LYS A 73 -6.91 38.06 -10.48
N GLY A 74 -7.61 38.15 -9.36
CA GLY A 74 -8.55 39.24 -9.05
C GLY A 74 -9.96 39.04 -9.59
N ALA A 75 -10.21 37.99 -10.39
CA ALA A 75 -11.55 37.70 -10.89
C ALA A 75 -12.54 37.42 -9.74
N GLN A 76 -13.79 37.79 -9.96
CA GLN A 76 -14.91 37.42 -9.10
C GLN A 76 -15.88 36.58 -9.93
N LEU A 77 -16.15 35.36 -9.49
CA LEU A 77 -16.99 34.40 -10.19
C LEU A 77 -18.39 34.44 -9.61
N LYS A 78 -19.40 34.60 -10.46
CA LYS A 78 -20.79 34.39 -10.11
C LYS A 78 -21.04 32.89 -9.96
N VAL A 79 -21.57 32.49 -8.81
CA VAL A 79 -21.95 31.10 -8.55
C VAL A 79 -23.31 30.81 -9.21
N PRO A 80 -23.39 29.85 -10.14
CA PRO A 80 -24.66 29.41 -10.72
C PRO A 80 -25.57 28.78 -9.66
N SER A 81 -26.89 28.77 -9.89
CA SER A 81 -27.82 28.02 -9.03
C SER A 81 -27.62 26.51 -9.19
N ARG A 82 -28.11 25.74 -8.22
CA ARG A 82 -28.12 24.27 -8.29
C ARG A 82 -28.77 23.76 -9.59
N GLU A 83 -29.89 24.34 -9.99
CA GLU A 83 -30.59 23.99 -11.23
C GLU A 83 -29.74 24.27 -12.47
N GLN A 84 -29.00 25.38 -12.48
CA GLN A 84 -28.08 25.72 -13.57
C GLN A 84 -26.90 24.75 -13.65
N MET A 85 -26.41 24.25 -12.51
CA MET A 85 -25.35 23.21 -12.50
C MET A 85 -25.87 21.86 -12.99
N LEU A 86 -27.12 21.51 -12.68
CA LEU A 86 -27.76 20.27 -13.13
C LEU A 86 -28.30 20.33 -14.56
N ALA A 87 -28.39 21.53 -15.17
CA ALA A 87 -28.84 21.70 -16.55
C ALA A 87 -27.95 20.96 -17.57
N THR A 88 -26.68 20.71 -17.21
CA THR A 88 -25.77 19.86 -18.01
C THR A 88 -25.76 18.45 -17.43
N PRO A 89 -26.04 17.39 -18.23
CA PRO A 89 -25.92 16.01 -17.79
C PRO A 89 -24.51 15.70 -17.26
N ALA A 90 -24.42 14.91 -16.18
CA ALA A 90 -23.14 14.62 -15.51
C ALA A 90 -22.10 14.02 -16.47
N GLU A 91 -22.51 13.09 -17.32
CA GLU A 91 -21.66 12.47 -18.34
C GLU A 91 -21.07 13.50 -19.32
N GLN A 92 -21.87 14.47 -19.76
CA GLN A 92 -21.41 15.50 -20.70
C GLN A 92 -20.40 16.45 -20.05
N ALA A 93 -20.68 16.88 -18.81
CA ALA A 93 -19.76 17.72 -18.05
C ALA A 93 -18.44 16.98 -17.74
N HIS A 94 -18.51 15.68 -17.45
CA HIS A 94 -17.37 14.81 -17.23
C HIS A 94 -16.50 14.70 -18.50
N GLN A 95 -17.09 14.34 -19.63
CA GLN A 95 -16.39 14.23 -20.92
C GLN A 95 -15.72 15.53 -21.33
N TRP A 96 -16.41 16.67 -21.17
CA TRP A 96 -15.83 17.98 -21.45
C TRP A 96 -14.64 18.29 -20.54
N TYR A 97 -14.81 18.12 -19.22
CA TYR A 97 -13.77 18.47 -18.24
C TYR A 97 -12.47 17.70 -18.48
N TYR A 98 -12.54 16.38 -18.63
CA TYR A 98 -11.36 15.57 -18.91
C TYR A 98 -10.82 15.76 -20.34
N GLY A 99 -11.69 16.11 -21.29
CA GLY A 99 -11.27 16.52 -22.63
C GLY A 99 -10.43 17.80 -22.64
N GLU A 100 -10.77 18.80 -21.81
CA GLU A 100 -9.97 20.03 -21.66
C GLU A 100 -8.62 19.76 -20.98
N LEU A 101 -8.56 18.87 -19.98
CA LEU A 101 -7.30 18.44 -19.35
C LEU A 101 -6.37 17.74 -20.35
N ALA A 102 -6.91 16.94 -21.27
CA ALA A 102 -6.14 16.19 -22.26
C ALA A 102 -5.48 17.06 -23.34
N LYS A 103 -6.00 18.27 -23.61
CA LYS A 103 -5.45 19.19 -24.62
C LYS A 103 -4.10 19.82 -24.22
N GLN A 104 -3.58 19.50 -23.02
CA GLN A 104 -2.39 20.13 -22.45
C GLN A 104 -1.05 19.46 -22.83
N GLN A 105 -1.03 18.40 -23.63
CA GLN A 105 0.21 17.75 -24.06
C GLN A 105 0.66 18.19 -25.45
N LEU A 106 1.68 19.06 -25.46
CA LEU A 106 2.66 19.46 -26.51
C LEU A 106 2.67 20.99 -26.74
N PRO A 107 3.85 21.65 -26.76
CA PRO A 107 5.05 21.18 -27.46
C PRO A 107 6.41 21.23 -26.71
N THR A 108 7.28 20.39 -27.24
CA THR A 108 8.72 20.14 -27.05
C THR A 108 9.64 21.35 -27.25
N ARG A 109 10.71 21.45 -26.43
CA ARG A 109 12.12 21.86 -26.70
C ARG A 109 12.76 22.17 -25.32
N LEU A 110 13.88 21.58 -24.91
CA LEU A 110 15.26 21.85 -25.33
C LEU A 110 16.16 20.82 -24.61
N ALA A 111 17.03 20.12 -25.34
CA ALA A 111 18.48 20.36 -25.38
C ALA A 111 19.27 19.78 -24.20
N ALA A 112 20.19 18.88 -24.54
CA ALA A 112 21.21 18.34 -23.67
C ALA A 112 22.12 19.44 -23.09
N ALA A 113 22.43 19.35 -21.79
CA ALA A 113 23.64 19.90 -21.20
C ALA A 113 24.04 19.09 -19.96
N GLN A 114 25.30 18.67 -19.95
CA GLN A 114 26.04 18.00 -18.88
C GLN A 114 26.40 18.96 -17.72
N PRO A 115 26.90 18.45 -16.57
CA PRO A 115 26.77 19.08 -15.26
C PRO A 115 27.93 20.02 -14.90
N ALA A 116 27.66 20.97 -13.99
CA ALA A 116 28.69 21.76 -13.30
C ALA A 116 28.52 21.69 -11.77
N LYS A 117 29.67 21.75 -11.11
CA LYS A 117 29.97 21.46 -9.70
C LYS A 117 29.49 22.52 -8.70
N SER A 118 29.31 22.01 -7.49
CA SER A 118 29.41 22.54 -6.12
C SER A 118 29.97 23.95 -5.90
N GLU A 119 29.29 24.72 -5.04
CA GLU A 119 29.91 25.59 -4.04
C GLU A 119 28.97 25.82 -2.84
N SER A 120 29.57 26.06 -1.68
CA SER A 120 29.01 26.04 -0.33
C SER A 120 29.14 27.42 0.33
N VAL A 121 28.32 27.67 1.38
CA VAL A 121 28.66 28.35 2.67
C VAL A 121 27.68 29.50 3.12
N ALA A 122 27.09 29.28 4.31
CA ALA A 122 26.81 30.17 5.48
C ALA A 122 25.65 31.20 5.60
N THR A 123 24.71 30.88 6.53
CA THR A 123 24.13 31.61 7.73
C THR A 123 23.77 33.11 7.68
N ALA A 124 22.74 33.70 8.35
CA ALA A 124 21.64 33.43 9.33
C ALA A 124 20.70 34.70 9.33
N PRO A 125 19.75 35.04 10.25
CA PRO A 125 19.02 34.31 11.31
C PRO A 125 17.46 34.48 11.31
N GLU A 126 16.81 33.64 12.14
CA GLU A 126 15.64 33.83 13.03
C GLU A 126 14.55 34.90 12.78
N SER A 127 13.28 34.45 12.68
CA SER A 127 12.09 35.19 13.15
C SER A 127 10.93 34.23 13.45
N GLU A 128 10.43 34.30 14.69
CA GLU A 128 9.25 33.61 15.21
C GLU A 128 7.94 34.12 14.58
N ALA A 129 7.04 33.22 14.20
CA ALA A 129 5.61 33.47 14.24
C ALA A 129 4.81 32.14 14.27
N VAL A 130 4.01 32.03 15.33
CA VAL A 130 3.03 30.99 15.65
C VAL A 130 1.94 30.90 14.56
N VAL A 131 1.44 29.69 14.23
CA VAL A 131 0.01 29.37 13.93
C VAL A 131 -0.17 27.87 13.57
N ALA A 132 -1.09 27.24 14.32
CA ALA A 132 -1.92 26.05 14.06
C ALA A 132 -1.39 24.88 13.20
N VAL A 133 -1.27 23.73 13.86
CA VAL A 133 -0.94 22.40 13.29
C VAL A 133 -2.19 21.74 12.69
N PRO A 134 -2.23 21.39 11.39
CA PRO A 134 -3.02 20.28 10.88
C PRO A 134 -2.15 19.01 10.86
N GLN A 135 -2.76 17.89 11.21
CA GLN A 135 -2.13 16.58 11.38
C GLN A 135 -1.25 16.16 10.19
N PRO A 136 -0.11 15.48 10.44
CA PRO A 136 0.76 15.00 9.37
C PRO A 136 0.08 13.88 8.56
N ILE A 137 -0.17 14.19 7.29
CA ILE A 137 -0.54 13.26 6.23
C ILE A 137 0.65 12.30 6.05
N ARG A 138 0.41 10.99 6.24
CA ARG A 138 1.35 9.93 5.86
C ARG A 138 1.72 10.11 4.38
N PRO A 139 3.00 9.92 3.97
CA PRO A 139 3.31 9.71 2.56
C PRO A 139 2.39 8.61 2.03
N ALA A 140 1.83 8.84 0.84
CA ALA A 140 0.86 7.98 0.21
C ALA A 140 1.34 6.53 0.31
N ALA A 141 0.62 5.73 1.10
CA ALA A 141 0.68 4.29 0.97
C ALA A 141 0.38 4.02 -0.50
N GLN A 142 1.33 3.42 -1.20
CA GLN A 142 0.96 2.61 -2.34
C GLN A 142 -0.12 1.62 -1.89
N PRO A 143 -1.05 1.23 -2.77
CA PRO A 143 -2.07 0.27 -2.42
C PRO A 143 -1.39 -1.05 -2.06
N ALA A 144 -1.12 -1.23 -0.77
CA ALA A 144 -1.00 -2.55 -0.19
C ALA A 144 -2.28 -3.29 -0.59
N LYS A 145 -2.12 -4.49 -1.15
CA LYS A 145 -3.24 -5.42 -1.35
C LYS A 145 -4.16 -5.34 -0.14
N PRO A 146 -5.49 -5.27 -0.31
CA PRO A 146 -6.35 -4.75 0.75
C PRO A 146 -6.25 -5.61 2.01
N VAL A 147 -5.61 -5.08 3.05
CA VAL A 147 -6.00 -5.39 4.42
C VAL A 147 -7.31 -4.65 4.60
N ALA A 148 -8.38 -5.41 4.81
CA ALA A 148 -9.73 -4.90 4.93
C ALA A 148 -9.80 -3.88 6.08
N THR A 149 -9.91 -2.60 5.72
CA THR A 149 -10.49 -1.60 6.59
C THR A 149 -11.82 -1.22 5.95
N THR A 150 -12.90 -1.73 6.51
CA THR A 150 -14.27 -1.32 6.18
C THR A 150 -14.50 0.12 6.61
N PRO A 151 -14.90 1.05 5.72
CA PRO A 151 -15.66 2.22 6.12
C PRO A 151 -17.14 1.83 6.10
N ARG A 152 -17.77 1.75 7.27
CA ARG A 152 -19.23 1.72 7.39
C ARG A 152 -19.80 3.04 6.84
N PRO A 153 -20.94 3.05 6.13
CA PRO A 153 -21.57 4.29 5.67
C PRO A 153 -21.90 5.22 6.85
N ALA A 154 -21.48 6.48 6.74
CA ALA A 154 -21.85 7.53 7.66
C ALA A 154 -23.37 7.81 7.55
N PRO A 155 -24.10 7.96 8.67
CA PRO A 155 -25.47 8.47 8.62
C PRO A 155 -25.47 9.95 8.20
N SER A 156 -26.44 10.33 7.35
CA SER A 156 -26.69 11.72 6.95
C SER A 156 -26.81 12.67 8.16
N PRO A 157 -26.39 13.94 8.02
CA PRO A 157 -26.25 14.87 9.14
C PRO A 157 -27.62 15.29 9.69
N ALA A 158 -27.92 14.85 10.90
CA ALA A 158 -28.90 15.52 11.74
C ALA A 158 -28.30 16.83 12.27
N VAL A 159 -29.07 17.92 12.14
CA VAL A 159 -28.76 19.26 12.64
C VAL A 159 -28.36 19.18 14.11
N THR A 160 -27.12 19.58 14.44
CA THR A 160 -26.63 19.59 15.83
C THR A 160 -26.73 21.01 16.40
N PRO A 161 -27.44 21.23 17.53
CA PRO A 161 -27.34 22.47 18.30
C PRO A 161 -25.94 22.58 18.93
N ALA A 162 -25.45 23.81 19.10
CA ALA A 162 -24.11 24.14 19.63
C ALA A 162 -23.58 23.16 20.69
N GLN A 163 -22.49 22.45 20.36
CA GLN A 163 -21.84 21.50 21.26
C GLN A 163 -21.03 22.22 22.35
N ALA A 164 -21.33 21.90 23.60
CA ALA A 164 -20.46 22.14 24.74
C ALA A 164 -19.10 21.41 24.56
N PRO A 165 -18.02 21.82 25.26
CA PRO A 165 -16.69 21.23 25.11
C PRO A 165 -16.75 19.71 25.30
N GLN A 166 -16.48 18.94 24.25
CA GLN A 166 -16.38 17.49 24.36
C GLN A 166 -15.13 17.16 25.18
N VAL A 167 -15.34 16.59 26.37
CA VAL A 167 -14.27 16.01 27.17
C VAL A 167 -13.63 14.91 26.33
N ALA A 168 -12.34 15.03 26.03
CA ALA A 168 -11.60 14.02 25.31
C ALA A 168 -11.76 12.67 26.03
N SER A 169 -12.31 11.67 25.33
CA SER A 169 -12.50 10.32 25.86
C SER A 169 -11.54 9.34 25.18
N SER A 170 -11.10 8.34 25.94
CA SER A 170 -10.34 7.23 25.38
C SER A 170 -11.19 6.44 24.39
N THR A 171 -10.54 5.84 23.40
CA THR A 171 -11.20 4.98 22.42
C THR A 171 -10.59 3.59 22.44
N SER A 172 -11.45 2.57 22.44
CA SER A 172 -11.07 1.16 22.32
C SER A 172 -11.80 0.59 21.12
N ARG A 173 -11.09 -0.17 20.28
CA ARG A 173 -11.64 -0.85 19.10
C ARG A 173 -11.10 -2.27 19.04
N LEU A 174 -11.97 -3.17 18.60
CA LEU A 174 -11.62 -4.56 18.31
C LEU A 174 -12.10 -4.86 16.89
N GLN A 175 -11.21 -5.37 16.06
CA GLN A 175 -11.52 -5.89 14.74
C GLN A 175 -11.08 -7.35 14.70
N GLN A 176 -11.90 -8.21 14.15
CA GLN A 176 -11.60 -9.63 14.07
C GLN A 176 -11.89 -10.13 12.67
N GLU A 177 -11.08 -11.08 12.24
CA GLU A 177 -11.29 -11.77 10.97
C GLU A 177 -10.98 -13.26 11.08
N LEU A 178 -11.80 -14.05 10.40
CA LEU A 178 -11.67 -15.50 10.26
C LEU A 178 -11.54 -15.82 8.78
N GLY A 179 -10.41 -16.37 8.39
CA GLY A 179 -10.11 -16.79 7.03
C GLY A 179 -10.17 -18.31 6.89
N PHE A 180 -10.83 -18.79 5.86
CA PHE A 180 -10.74 -20.18 5.39
C PHE A 180 -10.22 -20.17 3.96
N GLU A 181 -9.14 -20.89 3.70
CA GLU A 181 -8.57 -21.02 2.37
C GLU A 181 -8.50 -22.49 1.94
N GLN A 182 -8.88 -22.72 0.69
CA GLN A 182 -8.76 -23.99 0.00
C GLN A 182 -7.83 -23.81 -1.20
N ARG A 183 -6.67 -24.47 -1.17
CA ARG A 183 -5.74 -24.54 -2.30
C ARG A 183 -5.95 -25.83 -3.08
N PHE A 184 -5.88 -25.74 -4.40
CA PHE A 184 -5.97 -26.84 -5.35
C PHE A 184 -4.72 -26.83 -6.24
N PHE A 185 -3.98 -27.93 -6.24
CA PHE A 185 -2.76 -28.06 -7.01
C PHE A 185 -2.97 -28.94 -8.25
N ALA A 186 -2.36 -28.53 -9.37
CA ALA A 186 -2.44 -29.26 -10.63
C ALA A 186 -1.86 -30.68 -10.50
N SER A 187 -0.74 -30.82 -9.80
CA SER A 187 -0.05 -32.10 -9.55
C SER A 187 0.21 -32.37 -8.07
N ARG A 188 0.55 -33.63 -7.75
CA ARG A 188 1.17 -33.96 -6.45
C ARG A 188 2.54 -33.30 -6.36
N GLY A 189 2.89 -32.82 -5.17
CA GLY A 189 4.19 -32.19 -4.90
C GLY A 189 5.37 -33.16 -5.03
N LEU A 190 6.59 -32.64 -4.94
CA LEU A 190 7.82 -33.44 -5.09
C LEU A 190 7.93 -34.58 -4.06
N ALA A 191 7.51 -34.35 -2.81
CA ALA A 191 7.45 -35.35 -1.75
C ALA A 191 6.14 -36.17 -1.74
N ALA A 192 5.50 -36.33 -2.90
CA ALA A 192 4.17 -36.93 -3.05
C ALA A 192 3.06 -36.23 -2.24
N ALA A 193 3.27 -34.95 -1.88
CA ALA A 193 2.33 -34.12 -1.14
C ALA A 193 0.97 -33.98 -1.86
N GLU A 194 -0.09 -33.82 -1.07
CA GLU A 194 -1.47 -33.85 -1.55
C GLU A 194 -1.80 -32.70 -2.51
N ARG A 195 -2.81 -32.92 -3.37
CA ARG A 195 -3.26 -31.94 -4.37
C ARG A 195 -4.24 -30.89 -3.82
N SER A 196 -4.53 -30.94 -2.52
CA SER A 196 -5.46 -30.04 -1.87
C SER A 196 -4.96 -29.69 -0.49
N GLN A 197 -5.05 -28.42 -0.12
CA GLN A 197 -4.71 -27.96 1.22
C GLN A 197 -5.80 -27.06 1.77
N GLN A 198 -5.95 -27.12 3.09
CA GLN A 198 -6.95 -26.39 3.85
C GLN A 198 -6.24 -25.60 4.93
N LEU A 199 -6.45 -24.30 4.91
CA LEU A 199 -5.91 -23.37 5.88
C LEU A 199 -7.05 -22.66 6.59
N LEU A 200 -6.93 -22.56 7.91
CA LEU A 200 -7.75 -21.67 8.72
C LEU A 200 -6.84 -20.60 9.33
N SER A 201 -7.25 -19.34 9.27
CA SER A 201 -6.54 -18.25 9.92
C SER A 201 -7.48 -17.41 10.77
N TYR A 202 -6.98 -16.90 11.89
CA TYR A 202 -7.71 -15.98 12.73
C TYR A 202 -6.80 -14.82 13.11
N ARG A 203 -7.28 -13.59 12.95
CA ARG A 203 -6.62 -12.37 13.39
C ARG A 203 -7.57 -11.55 14.24
N ALA A 204 -7.06 -10.95 15.30
CA ALA A 204 -7.81 -9.99 16.08
C ALA A 204 -6.94 -8.76 16.39
N LEU A 205 -7.31 -7.59 15.87
CA LEU A 205 -6.65 -6.33 16.18
C LEU A 205 -7.43 -5.60 17.26
N TRP A 206 -6.85 -5.53 18.45
CA TRP A 206 -7.29 -4.63 19.50
C TRP A 206 -6.42 -3.37 19.50
N SER A 207 -7.06 -2.20 19.49
CA SER A 207 -6.40 -0.91 19.59
C SER A 207 -7.05 -0.07 20.67
N TYR A 208 -6.22 0.50 21.53
CA TYR A 208 -6.61 1.47 22.53
C TYR A 208 -5.85 2.78 22.31
N GLU A 209 -6.55 3.89 22.38
CA GLU A 209 -5.98 5.23 22.35
C GLU A 209 -6.53 6.02 23.53
N ASP A 210 -5.64 6.67 24.27
CA ASP A 210 -6.01 7.42 25.46
C ASP A 210 -6.75 8.73 25.09
N ALA A 211 -7.33 9.37 26.10
CA ALA A 211 -8.04 10.64 25.90
C ALA A 211 -7.14 11.72 25.31
N SER A 212 -5.85 11.77 25.68
CA SER A 212 -4.93 12.78 25.15
C SER A 212 -4.51 12.52 23.70
N ARG A 213 -4.82 11.34 23.14
CA ARG A 213 -4.35 10.86 21.83
C ARG A 213 -2.82 10.74 21.75
N LYS A 214 -2.12 10.81 22.88
CA LYS A 214 -0.65 10.69 22.94
C LYS A 214 -0.21 9.27 23.17
N HIS A 215 -1.03 8.42 23.78
CA HIS A 215 -0.69 7.03 24.06
C HIS A 215 -1.60 6.08 23.28
N GLN A 216 -0.98 5.16 22.56
CA GLN A 216 -1.68 4.09 21.86
C GLN A 216 -1.12 2.72 22.28
N LEU A 217 -2.00 1.75 22.44
CA LEU A 217 -1.67 0.34 22.60
C LEU A 217 -2.32 -0.45 21.47
N ASN A 218 -1.53 -1.29 20.81
CA ASN A 218 -2.03 -2.23 19.80
C ASN A 218 -1.66 -3.65 20.18
N LEU A 219 -2.58 -4.59 19.95
CA LEU A 219 -2.39 -6.01 20.11
C LEU A 219 -3.06 -6.76 18.96
N GLU A 220 -2.29 -7.55 18.24
CA GLU A 220 -2.71 -8.29 17.06
C GLU A 220 -2.19 -9.74 17.10
N PRO A 221 -2.85 -10.62 17.86
CA PRO A 221 -2.65 -12.06 17.71
C PRO A 221 -3.08 -12.52 16.32
N TYR A 222 -2.24 -13.38 15.73
CA TYR A 222 -2.49 -14.08 14.48
C TYR A 222 -2.31 -15.57 14.70
N LEU A 223 -3.28 -16.35 14.26
CA LEU A 223 -3.26 -17.80 14.31
C LEU A 223 -3.44 -18.34 12.90
N ARG A 224 -2.68 -19.37 12.57
CA ARG A 224 -2.81 -20.14 11.36
C ARG A 224 -2.80 -21.62 11.71
N TRP A 225 -3.76 -22.35 11.18
CA TRP A 225 -3.85 -23.79 11.28
C TRP A 225 -3.93 -24.40 9.88
N HIS A 226 -3.07 -25.37 9.63
CA HIS A 226 -2.95 -26.07 8.37
C HIS A 226 -3.23 -27.57 8.59
N ARG A 227 -4.26 -28.10 7.93
CA ARG A 227 -4.75 -29.46 8.19
C ARG A 227 -3.71 -30.54 7.90
N ALA A 228 -2.99 -30.39 6.79
CA ALA A 228 -2.10 -31.42 6.24
C ALA A 228 -0.63 -31.21 6.61
N ASP A 229 -0.30 -30.14 7.34
CA ASP A 229 1.07 -29.79 7.68
C ASP A 229 1.12 -29.08 9.04
N SER A 230 1.43 -29.84 10.09
CA SER A 230 1.50 -29.29 11.44
C SER A 230 2.63 -28.29 11.61
N ASP A 231 3.71 -28.41 10.82
CA ASP A 231 4.89 -27.52 10.89
C ASP A 231 4.57 -26.13 10.35
N SER A 232 3.49 -26.01 9.57
CA SER A 232 2.96 -24.75 9.04
C SER A 232 1.99 -24.02 9.99
N ASN A 233 1.63 -24.64 11.12
CA ASN A 233 0.81 -24.00 12.14
C ASN A 233 1.57 -22.84 12.79
N LEU A 234 0.89 -21.73 13.01
CA LEU A 234 1.50 -20.53 13.57
C LEU A 234 0.60 -19.93 14.64
N VAL A 235 1.22 -19.53 15.75
CA VAL A 235 0.68 -18.56 16.69
C VAL A 235 1.70 -17.44 16.77
N ASP A 236 1.30 -16.25 16.36
CA ASP A 236 2.16 -15.08 16.32
C ASP A 236 1.50 -13.86 16.95
N LEU A 237 2.31 -12.94 17.47
CA LEU A 237 1.90 -11.58 17.74
C LEU A 237 2.45 -10.71 16.61
N GLN A 238 1.62 -10.41 15.61
CA GLN A 238 2.05 -9.57 14.48
C GLN A 238 2.28 -8.12 14.94
N GLN A 239 1.45 -7.67 15.88
CA GLN A 239 1.63 -6.39 16.59
C GLN A 239 1.36 -6.59 18.09
N ALA A 240 2.20 -5.99 18.92
CA ALA A 240 2.01 -5.89 20.37
C ALA A 240 2.89 -4.74 20.87
N TYR A 241 2.41 -3.51 20.76
CA TYR A 241 3.24 -2.34 21.06
C TYR A 241 2.51 -1.25 21.82
N TRP A 242 3.31 -0.46 22.51
CA TRP A 242 2.96 0.86 23.00
C TRP A 242 3.60 1.93 22.12
N ARG A 243 2.81 2.95 21.75
CA ARG A 243 3.25 4.12 21.01
C ARG A 243 2.94 5.39 21.79
N TYR A 244 3.91 6.28 21.85
CA TYR A 244 3.80 7.63 22.38
C TYR A 244 3.98 8.66 21.27
N ILE A 245 3.09 9.64 21.20
CA ILE A 245 3.12 10.76 20.25
C ILE A 245 3.43 12.04 21.02
N GLY A 246 4.61 12.59 20.78
CA GLY A 246 5.05 13.88 21.29
C GLY A 246 4.99 14.97 20.22
N ASP A 247 5.60 16.11 20.51
CA ASP A 247 5.64 17.24 19.59
C ASP A 247 6.77 17.07 18.57
N GLY A 248 6.43 16.61 17.36
CA GLY A 248 7.38 16.39 16.26
C GLY A 248 8.19 15.08 16.34
N TRP A 249 7.90 14.23 17.33
CA TRP A 249 8.50 12.90 17.47
C TRP A 249 7.48 11.87 17.96
N GLU A 250 7.71 10.61 17.61
CA GLU A 250 6.96 9.47 18.10
C GLU A 250 7.92 8.40 18.60
N PHE A 251 7.58 7.76 19.71
CA PHE A 251 8.32 6.60 20.22
C PHE A 251 7.41 5.38 20.21
N LYS A 252 7.94 4.23 19.80
CA LYS A 252 7.22 2.96 19.83
C LYS A 252 8.11 1.89 20.44
N ALA A 253 7.54 1.06 21.30
CA ALA A 253 8.21 -0.07 21.92
C ALA A 253 7.28 -1.29 21.92
N GLY A 254 7.78 -2.42 21.43
CA GLY A 254 7.04 -3.68 21.42
C GLY A 254 7.34 -4.52 20.18
N ILE A 255 6.35 -5.26 19.70
CA ILE A 255 6.40 -6.06 18.48
C ILE A 255 5.60 -5.34 17.41
N ASP A 256 6.15 -5.19 16.21
CA ASP A 256 5.44 -4.57 15.10
C ASP A 256 5.79 -5.20 13.76
N THR A 257 4.93 -4.99 12.78
CA THR A 257 5.13 -5.39 11.39
C THR A 257 5.15 -4.15 10.51
N LEU A 258 6.26 -3.93 9.81
CA LEU A 258 6.52 -2.76 8.98
C LEU A 258 6.76 -3.18 7.52
N PHE A 259 6.57 -2.24 6.61
CA PHE A 259 6.78 -2.46 5.17
C PHE A 259 7.36 -1.20 4.52
N TRP A 260 8.42 -1.35 3.72
CA TRP A 260 9.14 -0.24 3.07
C TRP A 260 9.11 -0.28 1.53
N GLY A 261 8.51 -1.31 0.92
CA GLY A 261 8.56 -1.50 -0.53
C GLY A 261 7.69 -0.52 -1.31
N VAL A 262 8.09 -0.30 -2.57
CA VAL A 262 7.39 0.48 -3.59
C VAL A 262 7.16 -0.31 -4.89
N THR A 263 7.89 -1.37 -5.19
CA THR A 263 7.67 -2.16 -6.42
C THR A 263 6.62 -3.25 -6.21
N GLU A 264 6.04 -3.83 -7.27
CA GLU A 264 4.95 -4.81 -7.22
C GLU A 264 5.44 -6.26 -7.25
N SER A 265 6.54 -6.53 -7.94
CA SER A 265 7.04 -7.88 -8.23
C SER A 265 8.02 -8.42 -7.17
N GLN A 266 8.67 -7.52 -6.43
CA GLN A 266 9.61 -7.81 -5.35
C GLN A 266 9.75 -6.58 -4.45
N HIS A 267 10.11 -6.75 -3.18
CA HIS A 267 10.39 -5.65 -2.24
C HIS A 267 11.78 -5.80 -1.62
N LEU A 268 12.81 -5.30 -2.29
CA LEU A 268 14.22 -5.39 -1.91
C LEU A 268 14.54 -4.60 -0.63
N VAL A 269 13.92 -3.43 -0.46
CA VAL A 269 14.19 -2.57 0.71
C VAL A 269 13.48 -3.05 1.97
N ASP A 270 12.52 -3.95 1.86
CA ASP A 270 11.73 -4.46 2.99
C ASP A 270 12.49 -5.52 3.80
N VAL A 271 13.23 -5.06 4.82
CA VAL A 271 14.26 -5.85 5.50
C VAL A 271 14.08 -6.00 7.01
N LEU A 272 13.18 -5.23 7.65
CA LEU A 272 13.06 -5.23 9.11
C LEU A 272 12.38 -6.48 9.66
N ASN A 273 11.33 -6.93 8.99
CA ASN A 273 10.53 -8.07 9.43
C ASN A 273 10.99 -9.34 8.71
N GLN A 274 10.94 -10.45 9.42
CA GLN A 274 11.23 -11.75 8.84
C GLN A 274 10.02 -12.23 8.02
N SER A 275 10.24 -12.66 6.78
CA SER A 275 9.17 -13.25 5.95
C SER A 275 8.76 -14.64 6.43
N ASP A 276 7.49 -14.95 6.22
CA ASP A 276 6.87 -16.25 6.46
C ASP A 276 6.58 -16.94 5.11
N LEU A 277 7.48 -17.84 4.68
CA LEU A 277 7.34 -18.55 3.40
C LEU A 277 6.21 -19.58 3.41
N VAL A 278 5.69 -19.95 4.58
CA VAL A 278 4.55 -20.87 4.66
C VAL A 278 3.27 -20.21 4.15
N ALA A 279 3.15 -18.89 4.31
CA ALA A 279 1.95 -18.16 3.89
C ALA A 279 1.80 -18.15 2.36
N GLY A 280 2.90 -18.04 1.62
CA GLY A 280 2.92 -17.93 0.16
C GLY A 280 4.33 -17.73 -0.39
N VAL A 281 4.46 -17.82 -1.70
CA VAL A 281 5.75 -17.67 -2.43
C VAL A 281 6.16 -16.21 -2.60
N GLU A 282 5.25 -15.28 -2.37
CA GLU A 282 5.40 -13.85 -2.60
C GLU A 282 6.30 -13.16 -1.57
N LEU A 283 6.61 -13.83 -0.44
CA LEU A 283 7.38 -13.27 0.68
C LEU A 283 6.76 -12.02 1.35
N GLU A 284 5.52 -11.69 1.02
CA GLU A 284 4.76 -10.53 1.53
C GLU A 284 4.30 -10.74 2.97
N ALA A 285 3.98 -11.97 3.38
CA ALA A 285 3.61 -12.26 4.76
C ALA A 285 4.84 -12.14 5.68
N LYS A 286 4.66 -11.43 6.79
CA LYS A 286 5.74 -11.11 7.73
C LYS A 286 5.39 -11.57 9.14
N LEU A 287 6.43 -11.87 9.90
CA LEU A 287 6.37 -12.11 11.34
C LEU A 287 6.51 -10.78 12.09
N GLY A 288 5.83 -10.66 13.24
CA GLY A 288 6.01 -9.51 14.13
C GLY A 288 7.47 -9.40 14.62
N GLN A 289 8.06 -8.21 14.59
CA GLN A 289 9.45 -7.99 14.96
C GLN A 289 9.54 -7.18 16.27
N PRO A 290 10.16 -7.72 17.33
CA PRO A 290 10.49 -6.93 18.51
C PRO A 290 11.39 -5.75 18.14
N MET A 291 11.00 -4.55 18.56
CA MET A 291 11.69 -3.31 18.22
C MET A 291 11.43 -2.18 19.21
N LEU A 292 12.40 -1.27 19.27
CA LEU A 292 12.21 0.12 19.67
C LEU A 292 12.33 0.99 18.43
N GLN A 293 11.40 1.91 18.25
CA GLN A 293 11.40 2.87 17.15
C GLN A 293 11.32 4.28 17.71
N LEU A 294 12.20 5.17 17.23
CA LEU A 294 12.07 6.61 17.39
C LEU A 294 11.87 7.22 16.01
N ARG A 295 10.75 7.92 15.85
CA ARG A 295 10.41 8.68 14.65
C ARG A 295 10.52 10.17 14.95
N ARG A 296 11.13 10.92 14.05
CA ARG A 296 11.06 12.39 14.02
C ARG A 296 10.53 12.84 12.67
N SER A 297 9.50 13.66 12.67
CA SER A 297 8.87 14.16 11.45
C SER A 297 8.86 15.69 11.44
N GLY A 298 9.13 16.28 10.29
CA GLY A 298 9.08 17.72 10.09
C GLY A 298 9.06 18.09 8.61
N THR A 299 9.25 19.37 8.30
CA THR A 299 9.26 19.89 6.92
C THR A 299 10.42 19.34 6.09
N ALA A 300 11.52 18.97 6.73
CA ALA A 300 12.68 18.35 6.10
C ALA A 300 12.50 16.85 5.81
N GLY A 301 11.38 16.24 6.18
CA GLY A 301 11.09 14.81 5.99
C GLY A 301 10.90 14.06 7.31
N THR A 302 10.90 12.73 7.22
CA THR A 302 10.77 11.81 8.35
C THR A 302 12.04 11.00 8.53
N LEU A 303 12.53 10.93 9.76
CA LEU A 303 13.63 10.07 10.18
C LEU A 303 13.10 9.01 11.14
N ASP A 304 13.31 7.76 10.81
CA ASP A 304 13.02 6.61 11.65
C ASP A 304 14.32 5.92 12.09
N LEU A 305 14.43 5.67 13.38
CA LEU A 305 15.54 4.96 14.02
C LEU A 305 14.99 3.70 14.68
N PHE A 306 15.63 2.56 14.44
CA PHE A 306 15.21 1.27 14.97
C PHE A 306 16.34 0.57 15.72
N VAL A 307 15.97 -0.05 16.83
CA VAL A 307 16.78 -1.02 17.55
C VAL A 307 15.96 -2.29 17.67
N LEU A 308 16.47 -3.42 17.15
CA LEU A 308 15.79 -4.70 17.15
C LEU A 308 16.55 -5.67 18.08
N PRO A 309 16.07 -5.88 19.31
CA PRO A 309 16.81 -6.66 20.31
C PRO A 309 16.70 -8.18 20.14
N TYR A 310 15.87 -8.66 19.21
CA TYR A 310 15.63 -10.08 19.04
C TYR A 310 15.32 -10.44 17.58
N PHE A 311 16.15 -11.29 17.00
CA PHE A 311 15.99 -11.83 15.67
C PHE A 311 15.02 -13.02 15.64
N ARG A 312 14.21 -13.09 14.59
CA ARG A 312 13.28 -14.20 14.33
C ARG A 312 13.71 -14.95 13.08
N GLU A 313 13.71 -16.28 13.17
CA GLU A 313 14.01 -17.14 12.04
C GLU A 313 12.89 -17.13 11.00
N ARG A 314 13.26 -17.29 9.72
CA ARG A 314 12.33 -17.51 8.62
C ARG A 314 11.57 -18.81 8.85
N LEU A 315 10.25 -18.81 8.71
CA LEU A 315 9.49 -20.07 8.67
C LEU A 315 9.55 -20.67 7.28
N PHE A 316 9.69 -22.00 7.19
CA PHE A 316 9.68 -22.74 5.94
C PHE A 316 8.57 -23.80 5.98
N PRO A 317 7.83 -24.01 4.88
CA PRO A 317 6.88 -25.11 4.81
C PRO A 317 7.62 -26.45 4.76
N SER A 318 7.02 -27.48 5.34
CA SER A 318 7.56 -28.84 5.27
C SER A 318 7.46 -29.37 3.83
N PRO A 319 8.24 -30.41 3.44
CA PRO A 319 8.09 -31.06 2.14
C PRO A 319 6.65 -31.53 1.85
N GLN A 320 5.89 -31.89 2.89
CA GLN A 320 4.48 -32.28 2.82
C GLN A 320 3.54 -31.06 2.72
N GLY A 321 3.98 -29.90 3.24
CA GLY A 321 3.30 -28.61 3.24
C GLY A 321 3.19 -27.87 1.92
N ARG A 322 3.77 -28.39 0.82
CA ARG A 322 3.81 -27.74 -0.51
C ARG A 322 4.58 -26.41 -0.50
N LEU A 323 4.85 -25.87 -1.70
CA LEU A 323 5.60 -24.62 -1.88
C LEU A 323 6.94 -24.61 -1.11
N SER A 324 7.54 -25.78 -0.95
CA SER A 324 8.62 -26.02 0.00
C SER A 324 9.95 -26.31 -0.67
N PRO A 325 11.05 -26.07 0.06
CA PRO A 325 12.35 -26.57 -0.33
C PRO A 325 12.31 -28.10 -0.55
N PRO A 326 13.21 -28.66 -1.40
CA PRO A 326 13.18 -30.08 -1.77
C PRO A 326 13.49 -31.02 -0.60
N LEU A 327 14.07 -30.49 0.48
CA LEU A 327 14.43 -31.21 1.69
C LEU A 327 13.92 -30.42 2.91
N PRO A 328 13.56 -31.10 4.01
CA PRO A 328 13.06 -30.44 5.21
C PRO A 328 14.13 -29.51 5.81
N VAL A 329 13.71 -28.32 6.24
CA VAL A 329 14.59 -27.36 6.94
C VAL A 329 14.52 -27.63 8.44
N ASN A 330 15.66 -27.89 9.06
CA ASN A 330 15.78 -28.11 10.49
C ASN A 330 16.23 -26.83 11.19
N HIS A 331 15.31 -26.21 11.92
CA HIS A 331 15.50 -24.99 12.69
C HIS A 331 16.41 -25.17 13.91
N ASP A 332 16.45 -26.36 14.51
CA ASP A 332 17.32 -26.65 15.67
C ASP A 332 18.80 -26.65 15.30
N LEU A 333 19.10 -26.79 13.99
CA LEU A 333 20.45 -26.75 13.44
C LEU A 333 20.82 -25.37 12.86
N ALA A 334 19.99 -24.35 13.10
CA ALA A 334 20.25 -22.98 12.64
C ALA A 334 21.62 -22.50 13.12
N TRP A 335 22.41 -21.97 12.20
CA TRP A 335 23.71 -21.40 12.50
C TRP A 335 23.67 -19.87 12.32
N TYR A 336 24.37 -19.17 13.20
CA TYR A 336 24.45 -17.71 13.21
C TYR A 336 25.92 -17.30 13.16
N GLU A 337 26.23 -16.30 12.33
CA GLU A 337 27.58 -15.71 12.31
C GLU A 337 27.86 -14.91 13.58
N SER A 338 26.85 -14.19 14.09
CA SER A 338 26.94 -13.54 15.40
C SER A 338 26.87 -14.58 16.51
N SER A 339 27.80 -14.52 17.45
CA SER A 339 27.77 -15.36 18.66
C SER A 339 26.55 -15.11 19.55
N SER A 340 25.88 -13.96 19.41
CA SER A 340 24.65 -13.63 20.12
C SER A 340 23.41 -14.31 19.51
N GLY A 341 23.54 -14.93 18.33
CA GLY A 341 22.47 -15.66 17.66
C GLY A 341 21.18 -14.85 17.53
N LYS A 342 20.08 -15.38 18.08
CA LYS A 342 18.76 -14.70 18.10
C LYS A 342 18.74 -13.42 18.92
N HIS A 343 19.65 -13.25 19.87
CA HIS A 343 19.76 -12.05 20.70
C HIS A 343 20.73 -11.02 20.11
N ASN A 344 21.12 -11.17 18.84
CA ASN A 344 21.87 -10.13 18.15
C ASN A 344 21.06 -8.84 18.13
N LEU A 345 21.73 -7.73 18.44
CA LEU A 345 21.13 -6.41 18.41
C LEU A 345 21.26 -5.87 16.98
N ASP A 346 20.14 -5.84 16.25
CA ASP A 346 20.12 -5.26 14.91
C ASP A 346 19.73 -3.77 14.98
N PHE A 347 20.20 -2.98 14.03
CA PHE A 347 19.93 -1.56 13.92
C PHE A 347 19.41 -1.22 12.54
N ALA A 348 18.49 -0.25 12.46
CA ALA A 348 18.09 0.31 11.19
C ALA A 348 17.81 1.80 11.27
N LEU A 349 17.96 2.45 10.12
CA LEU A 349 17.71 3.86 9.90
C LEU A 349 16.90 3.99 8.62
N ARG A 350 15.91 4.88 8.60
CA ARG A 350 15.24 5.27 7.36
C ARG A 350 14.99 6.77 7.36
N TYR A 351 15.36 7.43 6.28
CA TYR A 351 14.96 8.80 5.99
C TYR A 351 14.00 8.77 4.80
N SER A 352 12.88 9.48 4.89
CA SER A 352 11.95 9.64 3.78
C SER A 352 11.50 11.09 3.63
N GLN A 353 11.30 11.50 2.38
CA GLN A 353 10.84 12.84 2.06
C GLN A 353 10.02 12.86 0.77
N ARG A 354 9.00 13.72 0.76
CA ARG A 354 8.16 13.96 -0.39
C ARG A 354 8.47 15.31 -1.04
N PHE A 355 8.74 15.28 -2.33
CA PHE A 355 9.00 16.43 -3.18
C PHE A 355 7.93 16.52 -4.28
N ALA A 356 6.85 17.25 -4.02
CA ALA A 356 5.69 17.35 -4.92
C ALA A 356 5.10 15.97 -5.30
N GLY A 357 5.46 15.45 -6.47
CA GLY A 357 5.02 14.13 -6.97
C GLY A 357 6.02 12.99 -6.75
N LEU A 358 7.22 13.28 -6.22
CA LEU A 358 8.29 12.33 -5.95
C LEU A 358 8.32 11.99 -4.45
N ASP A 359 8.19 10.72 -4.12
CA ASP A 359 8.48 10.17 -2.79
C ASP A 359 9.85 9.47 -2.84
N LEU A 360 10.76 9.86 -1.95
CA LEU A 360 12.12 9.31 -1.83
C LEU A 360 12.30 8.69 -0.45
N GLY A 361 12.88 7.49 -0.41
CA GLY A 361 13.32 6.80 0.80
C GLY A 361 14.79 6.37 0.69
N LEU A 362 15.54 6.58 1.78
CA LEU A 362 16.88 6.06 1.99
C LEU A 362 16.88 5.24 3.26
N SER A 363 17.47 4.05 3.23
CA SER A 363 17.53 3.17 4.40
C SER A 363 18.91 2.58 4.63
N PHE A 364 19.19 2.25 5.88
CA PHE A 364 20.32 1.46 6.30
C PHE A 364 19.85 0.39 7.30
N PHE A 365 20.38 -0.83 7.18
CA PHE A 365 20.16 -1.91 8.12
C PHE A 365 21.49 -2.60 8.43
N SER A 366 21.72 -2.93 9.71
CA SER A 366 22.85 -3.73 10.17
C SER A 366 22.37 -4.78 11.15
N GLY A 367 22.60 -6.06 10.88
CA GLY A 367 22.13 -7.14 11.76
C GLY A 367 22.10 -8.52 11.12
N ASN A 368 21.34 -9.45 11.71
CA ASN A 368 21.15 -10.78 11.12
C ASN A 368 20.40 -10.68 9.78
N ASN A 369 20.92 -11.37 8.76
CA ASN A 369 20.33 -11.40 7.42
C ASN A 369 18.96 -12.08 7.43
N ARG A 370 17.94 -11.45 6.83
CA ARG A 370 16.57 -12.01 6.76
C ARG A 370 16.39 -13.07 5.68
N GLU A 371 17.42 -13.30 4.86
CA GLU A 371 17.51 -14.27 3.78
C GLU A 371 18.60 -15.31 4.11
N PRO A 372 18.27 -16.39 4.83
CA PRO A 372 19.26 -17.40 5.20
C PRO A 372 19.71 -18.22 3.99
N VAL A 373 20.97 -18.65 4.02
CA VAL A 373 21.47 -19.66 3.08
C VAL A 373 21.11 -21.04 3.61
N LEU A 374 20.42 -21.85 2.80
CA LEU A 374 20.09 -23.22 3.15
C LEU A 374 21.22 -24.17 2.73
N VAL A 375 21.80 -24.88 3.71
CA VAL A 375 22.92 -25.82 3.46
C VAL A 375 22.49 -27.25 3.76
N PRO A 376 22.76 -28.23 2.87
CA PRO A 376 22.51 -29.63 3.14
C PRO A 376 23.25 -30.17 4.37
N THR A 377 22.60 -31.10 5.05
CA THR A 377 23.14 -31.82 6.22
C THR A 377 23.34 -33.30 5.87
N ALA A 378 24.13 -34.01 6.68
CA ALA A 378 24.39 -35.44 6.48
C ALA A 378 23.13 -36.32 6.53
N ASN A 379 22.07 -35.86 7.21
CA ASN A 379 20.82 -36.61 7.41
C ASN A 379 19.72 -36.26 6.39
N ALA A 380 20.10 -35.81 5.19
CA ALA A 380 19.16 -35.42 4.13
C ALA A 380 18.16 -34.30 4.53
N GLY A 381 18.55 -33.42 5.45
CA GLY A 381 17.84 -32.17 5.76
C GLY A 381 18.66 -30.93 5.37
N LEU A 382 18.06 -29.75 5.48
CA LEU A 382 18.71 -28.46 5.31
C LEU A 382 18.87 -27.77 6.67
N ARG A 383 19.95 -27.03 6.87
CA ARG A 383 20.08 -26.09 7.98
C ARG A 383 20.15 -24.66 7.47
N PRO A 384 19.48 -23.69 8.10
CA PRO A 384 19.58 -22.29 7.73
C PRO A 384 20.85 -21.65 8.34
N LEU A 385 21.58 -20.90 7.53
CA LEU A 385 22.73 -20.09 7.95
C LEU A 385 22.34 -18.60 7.88
N TYR A 386 22.35 -17.95 9.04
CA TYR A 386 22.09 -16.52 9.18
C TYR A 386 23.42 -15.77 9.33
N TYR A 387 23.89 -15.21 8.22
CA TYR A 387 25.03 -14.30 8.22
C TYR A 387 24.65 -12.94 8.80
N GLN A 388 25.63 -12.18 9.28
CA GLN A 388 25.46 -10.76 9.50
C GLN A 388 25.36 -10.05 8.15
N MET A 389 24.66 -8.92 8.13
CA MET A 389 24.57 -8.08 6.95
C MET A 389 24.58 -6.61 7.27
N GLU A 390 25.10 -5.84 6.32
CA GLU A 390 24.80 -4.43 6.18
C GLU A 390 24.10 -4.19 4.85
N GLN A 391 23.00 -3.44 4.86
CA GLN A 391 22.23 -3.10 3.68
C GLN A 391 22.01 -1.60 3.61
N TYR A 392 22.27 -1.01 2.45
CA TYR A 392 21.92 0.35 2.09
C TYR A 392 20.81 0.29 1.05
N GLY A 393 19.68 0.94 1.31
CA GLY A 393 18.51 0.91 0.45
C GLY A 393 18.14 2.30 -0.10
N LEU A 394 17.61 2.29 -1.31
CA LEU A 394 16.99 3.41 -1.99
C LEU A 394 15.62 2.95 -2.49
N ASP A 395 14.58 3.73 -2.22
CA ASP A 395 13.27 3.56 -2.84
C ASP A 395 12.75 4.90 -3.36
N LEU A 396 12.08 4.84 -4.51
CA LEU A 396 11.58 6.00 -5.22
C LEU A 396 10.22 5.68 -5.83
N SER A 397 9.29 6.61 -5.69
CA SER A 397 7.97 6.58 -6.33
C SER A 397 7.66 7.95 -6.91
N TRP A 398 7.43 8.05 -8.22
CA TRP A 398 7.16 9.32 -8.89
C TRP A 398 5.88 9.26 -9.72
N VAL A 399 4.90 10.09 -9.33
CA VAL A 399 3.62 10.24 -10.04
C VAL A 399 3.75 11.34 -11.10
N GLN A 400 3.43 11.00 -12.35
CA GLN A 400 3.37 11.93 -13.47
C GLN A 400 2.14 11.67 -14.34
N GLY A 401 1.06 12.40 -14.09
CA GLY A 401 -0.23 12.16 -14.74
C GLY A 401 -0.74 10.77 -14.38
N ASP A 402 -1.02 9.96 -15.40
CA ASP A 402 -1.50 8.58 -15.25
C ASP A 402 -0.36 7.55 -15.04
N TRP A 403 0.89 8.02 -14.99
CA TRP A 403 2.08 7.17 -14.81
C TRP A 403 2.58 7.23 -13.37
N LEU A 404 2.98 6.06 -12.86
CA LEU A 404 3.63 5.89 -11.57
C LEU A 404 4.94 5.15 -11.78
N TRP A 405 6.06 5.87 -11.74
CA TRP A 405 7.39 5.29 -11.85
C TRP A 405 7.89 4.84 -10.49
N LYS A 406 8.52 3.67 -10.44
CA LYS A 406 8.94 3.05 -9.19
C LYS A 406 10.33 2.47 -9.31
N LEU A 407 11.10 2.56 -8.24
CA LEU A 407 12.43 1.97 -8.14
C LEU A 407 12.70 1.56 -6.70
N GLU A 408 13.22 0.37 -6.52
CA GLU A 408 13.91 -0.10 -5.33
C GLU A 408 15.32 -0.53 -5.71
N SER A 409 16.32 -0.18 -4.89
CA SER A 409 17.67 -0.67 -5.06
C SER A 409 18.34 -0.86 -3.71
N ILE A 410 19.16 -1.89 -3.61
CA ILE A 410 19.96 -2.19 -2.44
C ILE A 410 21.42 -2.46 -2.81
N TYR A 411 22.33 -2.05 -1.94
CA TYR A 411 23.66 -2.64 -1.82
C TYR A 411 23.72 -3.41 -0.51
N ARG A 412 24.04 -4.70 -0.55
CA ARG A 412 24.10 -5.56 0.62
C ARG A 412 25.46 -6.25 0.70
N ARG A 413 26.06 -6.19 1.90
CA ARG A 413 27.22 -6.98 2.30
C ARG A 413 26.77 -8.04 3.27
N SER A 414 26.95 -9.32 2.95
CA SER A 414 26.55 -10.40 3.86
C SER A 414 27.27 -11.72 3.56
N GLY A 415 27.93 -12.28 4.56
CA GLY A 415 28.67 -13.53 4.43
C GLY A 415 29.67 -13.47 3.27
N PRO A 416 29.68 -14.42 2.33
CA PRO A 416 30.67 -14.45 1.24
C PRO A 416 30.34 -13.52 0.06
N PHE A 417 29.21 -12.79 0.09
CA PHE A 417 28.75 -12.00 -1.05
C PHE A 417 28.51 -10.53 -0.68
N ASP A 418 29.10 -9.66 -1.48
CA ASP A 418 28.70 -8.26 -1.60
C ASP A 418 27.99 -8.12 -2.95
N TYR A 419 26.80 -7.51 -2.96
CA TYR A 419 26.01 -7.44 -4.18
C TYR A 419 25.09 -6.22 -4.21
N VAL A 420 24.75 -5.82 -5.43
CA VAL A 420 23.69 -4.87 -5.74
C VAL A 420 22.50 -5.62 -6.32
N ALA A 421 21.29 -5.22 -5.90
CA ALA A 421 20.05 -5.61 -6.54
C ALA A 421 19.17 -4.37 -6.78
N ALA A 422 18.34 -4.41 -7.81
CA ALA A 422 17.40 -3.34 -8.12
C ALA A 422 16.16 -3.88 -8.84
N THR A 423 15.01 -3.30 -8.50
CA THR A 423 13.74 -3.54 -9.18
C THR A 423 13.18 -2.18 -9.59
N GLY A 424 12.89 -1.97 -10.86
CA GLY A 424 12.46 -0.66 -11.35
C GLY A 424 11.51 -0.77 -12.53
N GLY A 425 10.56 0.15 -12.60
CA GLY A 425 9.47 0.04 -13.55
C GLY A 425 8.45 1.16 -13.48
N PHE A 426 7.28 0.89 -14.06
CA PHE A 426 6.15 1.80 -14.03
C PHE A 426 4.82 1.06 -13.90
N GLU A 427 3.84 1.80 -13.41
CA GLU A 427 2.43 1.53 -13.63
C GLU A 427 1.83 2.64 -14.50
N TYR A 428 0.95 2.28 -15.43
CA TYR A 428 0.11 3.23 -16.17
C TYR A 428 -1.34 2.82 -15.97
N THR A 429 -2.22 3.76 -15.60
CA THR A 429 -3.64 3.45 -15.38
C THR A 429 -4.51 4.24 -16.32
N ARG A 430 -5.31 3.53 -17.13
CA ARG A 430 -6.36 4.13 -17.94
C ARG A 430 -7.69 4.00 -17.22
N VAL A 431 -8.25 5.15 -16.84
CA VAL A 431 -9.55 5.25 -16.19
C VAL A 431 -10.68 5.18 -17.21
N GLY A 432 -11.77 4.53 -16.83
CA GLY A 432 -13.02 4.52 -17.59
C GLY A 432 -12.98 3.70 -18.88
N VAL A 433 -12.30 2.55 -18.89
CA VAL A 433 -12.19 1.71 -20.08
C VAL A 433 -13.54 1.11 -20.50
N PHE A 434 -13.71 0.88 -21.81
CA PHE A 434 -14.92 0.32 -22.40
C PHE A 434 -16.22 1.12 -22.13
N GLY A 435 -16.10 2.41 -21.78
CA GLY A 435 -17.25 3.25 -21.43
C GLY A 435 -17.90 2.88 -20.10
N GLN A 436 -17.20 2.12 -19.26
CA GLN A 436 -17.61 1.76 -17.89
C GLN A 436 -16.78 2.56 -16.89
N SER A 437 -17.11 2.48 -15.61
CA SER A 437 -16.28 3.01 -14.52
C SER A 437 -15.01 2.18 -14.26
N TRP A 438 -14.61 1.29 -15.17
CA TRP A 438 -13.52 0.34 -14.94
C TRP A 438 -12.16 1.00 -15.19
N ASP A 439 -11.19 0.65 -14.36
CA ASP A 439 -9.82 1.11 -14.51
C ASP A 439 -8.92 -0.07 -14.90
N LEU A 440 -8.14 0.12 -15.97
CA LEU A 440 -7.16 -0.85 -16.43
C LEU A 440 -5.76 -0.28 -16.21
N GLY A 441 -5.01 -0.91 -15.33
CA GLY A 441 -3.60 -0.67 -15.07
C GLY A 441 -2.72 -1.63 -15.87
N TRP A 442 -1.59 -1.13 -16.37
CA TRP A 442 -0.48 -1.92 -16.89
C TRP A 442 0.71 -1.73 -15.96
N ILE A 443 1.42 -2.81 -15.68
CA ILE A 443 2.58 -2.83 -14.78
C ILE A 443 3.73 -3.45 -15.54
N ALA A 444 4.89 -2.79 -15.54
CA ALA A 444 6.12 -3.34 -16.09
C ALA A 444 7.27 -3.05 -15.14
N GLU A 445 7.97 -4.09 -14.67
CA GLU A 445 9.11 -3.95 -13.77
C GLU A 445 10.25 -4.86 -14.21
N TYR A 446 11.47 -4.33 -14.22
CA TYR A 446 12.70 -5.09 -14.45
C TYR A 446 13.39 -5.36 -13.12
N GLN A 447 13.79 -6.61 -12.91
CA GLN A 447 14.48 -7.09 -11.71
C GLN A 447 15.93 -7.45 -12.06
N TYR A 448 16.87 -6.96 -11.25
CA TYR A 448 18.29 -7.19 -11.39
C TYR A 448 18.91 -7.60 -10.06
N ASP A 449 19.73 -8.65 -10.06
CA ASP A 449 20.59 -9.06 -8.95
C ASP A 449 21.97 -9.49 -9.46
N SER A 450 23.00 -8.76 -9.04
CA SER A 450 24.39 -9.01 -9.46
C SER A 450 24.96 -10.37 -9.02
N ARG A 451 24.30 -11.09 -8.11
CA ARG A 451 24.65 -12.48 -7.77
C ARG A 451 24.32 -13.45 -8.91
N GLY A 452 23.44 -13.08 -9.84
CA GLY A 452 22.94 -13.96 -10.89
C GLY A 452 22.40 -15.27 -10.31
N LYS A 453 22.90 -16.40 -10.81
CA LYS A 453 22.47 -17.76 -10.38
C LYS A 453 22.83 -18.10 -8.93
N ALA A 454 23.64 -17.30 -8.25
CA ALA A 454 23.94 -17.48 -6.82
C ALA A 454 22.90 -16.81 -5.91
N ALA A 455 21.95 -16.03 -6.46
CA ALA A 455 20.86 -15.46 -5.68
C ALA A 455 19.98 -16.58 -5.08
N THR A 456 19.50 -16.38 -3.85
CA THR A 456 18.67 -17.41 -3.18
C THR A 456 17.18 -17.27 -3.49
N LEU A 457 16.78 -16.18 -4.14
CA LEU A 457 15.43 -15.87 -4.55
C LEU A 457 15.39 -15.60 -6.07
N PRO A 458 14.24 -15.83 -6.74
CA PRO A 458 14.03 -15.41 -8.13
C PRO A 458 14.14 -13.88 -8.30
N GLY A 459 14.32 -13.41 -9.54
CA GLY A 459 14.37 -11.98 -9.86
C GLY A 459 15.78 -11.42 -10.01
N GLN A 460 16.61 -12.09 -10.81
CA GLN A 460 18.02 -11.75 -11.04
C GLN A 460 18.25 -10.98 -12.34
N ASN A 461 17.47 -11.27 -13.37
CA ASN A 461 17.49 -10.63 -14.68
C ASN A 461 16.15 -10.97 -15.33
N ASP A 462 15.09 -10.50 -14.69
CA ASP A 462 13.72 -10.93 -14.95
C ASP A 462 12.87 -9.71 -15.30
N LEU A 463 11.90 -9.91 -16.18
CA LEU A 463 10.92 -8.89 -16.54
C LEU A 463 9.55 -9.32 -16.04
N PHE A 464 8.98 -8.52 -15.15
CA PHE A 464 7.59 -8.60 -14.75
C PHE A 464 6.72 -7.74 -15.68
N PHE A 465 5.65 -8.32 -16.18
CA PHE A 465 4.61 -7.58 -16.89
C PHE A 465 3.23 -8.02 -16.40
N GLY A 466 2.36 -7.06 -16.10
CA GLY A 466 1.06 -7.34 -15.51
C GLY A 466 -0.02 -6.35 -15.88
N TRP A 467 -1.25 -6.75 -15.59
CA TRP A 467 -2.45 -5.96 -15.77
C TRP A 467 -3.29 -6.01 -14.51
N ARG A 468 -3.76 -4.83 -14.07
CA ARG A 468 -4.68 -4.69 -12.95
C ARG A 468 -6.01 -4.19 -13.49
N LEU A 469 -7.10 -4.89 -13.25
CA LEU A 469 -8.45 -4.46 -13.61
C LEU A 469 -9.25 -4.21 -12.33
N ALA A 470 -9.66 -2.96 -12.11
CA ALA A 470 -10.59 -2.59 -11.06
C ALA A 470 -11.94 -2.23 -11.68
N LEU A 471 -13.02 -2.88 -11.25
CA LEU A 471 -14.36 -2.59 -11.79
C LEU A 471 -15.01 -1.36 -11.17
N ASN A 472 -14.45 -0.87 -10.05
CA ASN A 472 -14.98 0.25 -9.27
C ASN A 472 -16.47 0.08 -8.92
N ASP A 473 -16.88 -1.15 -8.66
CA ASP A 473 -18.23 -1.50 -8.21
C ASP A 473 -18.33 -1.46 -6.67
N ILE A 474 -19.55 -1.60 -6.16
CA ILE A 474 -19.79 -1.65 -4.70
C ILE A 474 -19.09 -2.86 -4.07
N ALA A 475 -18.92 -3.97 -4.80
CA ALA A 475 -18.21 -5.13 -4.29
C ALA A 475 -16.70 -4.88 -4.15
N GLY A 476 -16.13 -3.86 -4.82
CA GLY A 476 -14.70 -3.62 -4.87
C GLY A 476 -13.97 -4.70 -5.66
N THR A 477 -14.57 -5.15 -6.76
CA THR A 477 -14.04 -6.24 -7.59
C THR A 477 -12.74 -5.81 -8.26
N GLU A 478 -11.67 -6.56 -8.01
CA GLU A 478 -10.34 -6.33 -8.56
C GLU A 478 -9.71 -7.64 -9.06
N PHE A 479 -8.91 -7.53 -10.13
CA PHE A 479 -8.08 -8.61 -10.64
C PHE A 479 -6.68 -8.10 -10.95
N LEU A 480 -5.66 -8.92 -10.68
CA LEU A 480 -4.29 -8.70 -11.09
C LEU A 480 -3.79 -9.96 -11.79
N PHE A 481 -3.36 -9.82 -13.03
CA PHE A 481 -2.66 -10.87 -13.76
C PHE A 481 -1.22 -10.42 -14.00
N GLY A 482 -0.25 -11.28 -13.76
CA GLY A 482 1.17 -10.95 -13.92
C GLY A 482 1.96 -12.13 -14.46
N VAL A 483 2.98 -11.83 -15.26
CA VAL A 483 3.95 -12.79 -15.78
C VAL A 483 5.35 -12.29 -15.41
N LEU A 484 6.14 -13.13 -14.77
CA LEU A 484 7.56 -12.89 -14.53
C LEU A 484 8.37 -13.83 -15.42
N GLN A 485 9.22 -13.28 -16.28
CA GLN A 485 10.00 -14.02 -17.26
C GLN A 485 11.50 -13.78 -17.05
N ASP A 486 12.26 -14.85 -16.83
CA ASP A 486 13.72 -14.80 -16.85
C ASP A 486 14.20 -14.45 -18.27
N LEU A 487 15.00 -13.40 -18.41
CA LEU A 487 15.49 -12.93 -19.71
C LEU A 487 16.67 -13.76 -20.25
N ASP A 488 17.38 -14.48 -19.38
CA ASP A 488 18.46 -15.40 -19.75
C ASP A 488 17.91 -16.79 -20.10
N GLN A 489 16.75 -17.17 -19.55
CA GLN A 489 16.16 -18.49 -19.69
C GLN A 489 14.69 -18.46 -20.12
N ARG A 490 14.45 -18.66 -21.41
CA ARG A 490 13.08 -18.73 -21.99
C ARG A 490 12.14 -19.75 -21.36
N GLN A 491 12.68 -20.76 -20.68
CA GLN A 491 11.92 -21.83 -20.03
C GLN A 491 11.79 -21.65 -18.52
N SER A 492 12.21 -20.49 -17.97
CA SER A 492 11.95 -20.09 -16.60
C SER A 492 10.98 -18.92 -16.57
N ARG A 493 9.80 -19.12 -15.97
CA ARG A 493 8.79 -18.08 -15.76
C ARG A 493 7.79 -18.47 -14.69
N SER A 494 7.22 -17.46 -14.03
CA SER A 494 6.06 -17.63 -13.18
C SER A 494 4.90 -16.76 -13.67
N ILE A 495 3.67 -17.22 -13.43
CA ILE A 495 2.46 -16.47 -13.73
C ILE A 495 1.65 -16.38 -12.45
N LYS A 496 1.22 -15.16 -12.10
CA LYS A 496 0.34 -14.90 -10.96
C LYS A 496 -1.03 -14.41 -11.42
N LEU A 497 -2.06 -14.87 -10.75
CA LEU A 497 -3.42 -14.38 -10.85
C LEU A 497 -3.94 -14.11 -9.45
N GLU A 498 -4.32 -12.87 -9.19
CA GLU A 498 -4.99 -12.47 -7.96
C GLU A 498 -6.34 -11.88 -8.33
N GLY A 499 -7.33 -12.09 -7.48
CA GLY A 499 -8.61 -11.43 -7.60
C GLY A 499 -9.32 -11.34 -6.27
N ALA A 500 -10.14 -10.33 -6.08
CA ALA A 500 -10.92 -10.19 -4.86
C ALA A 500 -12.23 -9.47 -5.11
N LEU A 501 -13.24 -9.82 -4.32
CA LEU A 501 -14.51 -9.09 -4.24
C LEU A 501 -15.17 -9.28 -2.88
N ARG A 502 -16.00 -8.32 -2.49
CA ARG A 502 -16.90 -8.46 -1.34
C ARG A 502 -18.18 -9.18 -1.77
N LEU A 503 -18.51 -10.25 -1.06
CA LEU A 503 -19.78 -10.96 -1.21
C LEU A 503 -20.89 -10.31 -0.37
N THR A 504 -20.52 -9.79 0.81
CA THR A 504 -21.39 -9.02 1.71
C THR A 504 -20.56 -7.94 2.43
N ASP A 505 -21.19 -7.15 3.31
CA ASP A 505 -20.48 -6.17 4.16
C ASP A 505 -19.45 -6.80 5.10
N SER A 506 -19.58 -8.10 5.40
CA SER A 506 -18.74 -8.84 6.34
C SER A 506 -18.02 -10.03 5.71
N LEU A 507 -18.14 -10.25 4.40
CA LEU A 507 -17.60 -11.43 3.74
C LEU A 507 -16.87 -11.05 2.45
N ARG A 508 -15.59 -11.43 2.36
CA ARG A 508 -14.74 -11.25 1.19
C ARG A 508 -14.33 -12.60 0.61
N LEU A 509 -14.38 -12.71 -0.71
CA LEU A 509 -13.78 -13.79 -1.47
C LEU A 509 -12.51 -13.28 -2.14
N SER A 510 -11.42 -14.02 -1.98
CA SER A 510 -10.16 -13.80 -2.67
C SER A 510 -9.77 -15.04 -3.47
N LEU A 511 -9.12 -14.80 -4.59
CA LEU A 511 -8.53 -15.79 -5.48
C LEU A 511 -7.03 -15.49 -5.59
N ASN A 512 -6.20 -16.50 -5.44
CA ASN A 512 -4.76 -16.43 -5.70
C ASN A 512 -4.38 -17.65 -6.54
N GLY A 513 -3.62 -17.48 -7.61
CA GLY A 513 -3.24 -18.57 -8.50
C GLY A 513 -1.83 -18.37 -9.01
N TRP A 514 -1.08 -19.46 -9.06
CA TRP A 514 0.29 -19.48 -9.52
C TRP A 514 0.53 -20.61 -10.50
N LEU A 515 1.35 -20.31 -11.51
CA LEU A 515 1.94 -21.30 -12.40
C LEU A 515 3.45 -21.11 -12.37
N PHE A 516 4.19 -22.20 -12.22
CA PHE A 516 5.64 -22.22 -12.12
C PHE A 516 6.22 -23.10 -13.22
N GLN A 517 6.99 -22.49 -14.12
CA GLN A 517 7.66 -23.21 -15.19
C GLN A 517 9.16 -23.02 -15.05
N SER A 518 9.88 -24.11 -14.86
CA SER A 518 11.33 -24.16 -15.02
C SER A 518 11.78 -25.58 -15.36
N ASN A 519 12.76 -25.69 -16.26
CA ASN A 519 13.40 -26.96 -16.62
C ASN A 519 14.89 -27.01 -16.21
N ASN A 520 15.38 -25.98 -15.54
CA ASN A 520 16.77 -25.87 -15.11
C ASN A 520 16.89 -26.20 -13.61
N PRO A 521 17.56 -27.30 -13.22
CA PRO A 521 17.79 -27.65 -11.83
C PRO A 521 18.71 -26.72 -11.04
N GLN A 522 19.18 -25.61 -11.63
CA GLN A 522 19.94 -24.56 -10.95
C GLN A 522 19.13 -23.28 -10.72
N ASP A 523 17.90 -23.22 -11.24
CA ASP A 523 17.00 -22.08 -11.07
C ASP A 523 16.14 -22.27 -9.81
N ALA A 524 16.09 -21.25 -8.94
CA ALA A 524 15.30 -21.28 -7.71
C ALA A 524 13.83 -21.68 -7.96
N LEU A 525 13.27 -21.31 -9.12
CA LEU A 525 11.89 -21.62 -9.49
C LEU A 525 11.63 -23.11 -9.76
N PHE A 526 12.64 -23.88 -10.14
CA PHE A 526 12.45 -25.30 -10.51
C PHE A 526 11.90 -26.13 -9.36
N TRP A 527 12.07 -25.70 -8.10
CA TRP A 527 11.66 -26.50 -6.95
C TRP A 527 10.12 -26.46 -6.84
N LEU A 528 9.51 -25.40 -7.36
CA LEU A 528 8.06 -25.16 -7.41
C LEU A 528 7.39 -25.70 -8.68
N ARG A 529 8.12 -26.35 -9.60
CA ARG A 529 7.60 -26.82 -10.91
C ARG A 529 6.45 -27.83 -10.86
N ARG A 530 6.07 -28.33 -9.67
CA ARG A 530 4.93 -29.23 -9.44
C ARG A 530 3.85 -28.60 -8.56
N ASP A 531 4.01 -27.32 -8.27
CA ASP A 531 3.21 -26.56 -7.31
C ASP A 531 2.32 -25.52 -7.97
N ASP A 532 2.03 -25.64 -9.26
CA ASP A 532 0.94 -24.89 -9.91
C ASP A 532 -0.36 -25.03 -9.09
N TYR A 533 -0.96 -23.91 -8.71
CA TYR A 533 -2.14 -23.91 -7.84
C TYR A 533 -3.15 -22.80 -8.13
N LEU A 534 -4.36 -23.06 -7.66
CA LEU A 534 -5.43 -22.09 -7.48
C LEU A 534 -5.91 -22.14 -6.02
N ALA A 535 -5.97 -21.01 -5.34
CA ALA A 535 -6.38 -20.84 -3.96
C ALA A 535 -7.61 -19.95 -3.91
N LEU A 536 -8.64 -20.42 -3.21
CA LEU A 536 -9.83 -19.63 -2.89
C LEU A 536 -9.87 -19.39 -1.40
N GLN A 537 -9.91 -18.13 -0.99
CA GLN A 537 -10.00 -17.73 0.39
C GLN A 537 -11.30 -16.98 0.67
N LEU A 538 -12.02 -17.42 1.69
CA LEU A 538 -13.16 -16.74 2.24
C LEU A 538 -12.76 -16.10 3.57
N THR A 539 -12.92 -14.79 3.70
CA THR A 539 -12.60 -14.06 4.93
C THR A 539 -13.86 -13.40 5.48
N TYR A 540 -14.20 -13.74 6.72
CA TYR A 540 -15.32 -13.17 7.46
C TYR A 540 -14.82 -12.14 8.47
N PHE A 541 -15.43 -10.95 8.45
CA PHE A 541 -15.15 -9.83 9.35
C PHE A 541 -16.27 -9.70 10.38
N PHE A 542 -15.93 -9.62 11.66
CA PHE A 542 -16.90 -9.55 12.76
C PHE A 542 -17.38 -8.14 13.06
#